data_AF-A0A958AV60-F1
#
_entry.id   AF-A0A958AV60-F1
#
_cell.length_a   1.000
_cell.length_b   1.000
_cell.length_c   1.000
_cell.angle_alpha   90.00
_cell.angle_beta   90.00
_cell.angle_gamma   90.00
#
_symmetry.space_group_name_H-M   'P 1'
#
loop_
_entity.id
_entity.type
_entity.pdbx_description
1 polymer ?
#
loop_
_entity_poly.entity_id
_entity_poly.type
_entity_poly.pdbx_seq_one_letter_code
_entity_poly.pdbx_strand_id
1 'polypeptide(L)'
;MSHNDLIAPAYRTLGRFWLEETTAQDADMLSALPELGQTLPGLDEAHFTDLAVEYQRLFGFNLPPYESIFIDPSGMLMSPASERVVQLYQRGGWQAPPGVRTGASDHIGLELLALADWLDRKQTAPARQMHTRHLALWVAPFVLTLQRLKPHPFYAALADLTLDLLLSTLPESTLPHPDDLFPNLPPPPVYRGTDDTMMMSDDNDDTSSPKKRDGGSPFRPLIKQLLNPREAGLFLTRTDLARLGRTLDLPASVGDRYAMLDSLFRQAMQYELVPQLLDQIGCLFSEVDRTYHQLAIDYPDWQPYAQAWRSRLAAVKNALVYEFVA
;
A
#
# COMPACT_ATOMS: atom_id res chain seq x y z
N MET A 1 -22.84 -28.12 0.65
CA MET A 1 -22.48 -26.80 0.07
C MET A 1 -21.25 -27.03 -0.78
N SER A 2 -21.27 -26.60 -2.04
CA SER A 2 -20.08 -26.64 -2.89
C SER A 2 -19.02 -25.69 -2.31
N HIS A 3 -17.73 -25.92 -2.60
CA HIS A 3 -16.65 -25.02 -2.19
C HIS A 3 -16.90 -23.56 -2.63
N ASN A 4 -17.58 -23.36 -3.75
CA ASN A 4 -17.98 -22.04 -4.26
C ASN A 4 -19.05 -21.33 -3.42
N ASP A 5 -19.87 -22.07 -2.66
CA ASP A 5 -20.97 -21.48 -1.89
C ASP A 5 -20.47 -20.72 -0.65
N LEU A 6 -19.20 -20.88 -0.27
CA LEU A 6 -18.59 -20.27 0.92
C LEU A 6 -17.68 -19.06 0.60
N ILE A 7 -17.33 -18.84 -0.66
CA ILE A 7 -16.39 -17.77 -1.06
C ILE A 7 -16.97 -16.38 -0.79
N ALA A 8 -18.23 -16.14 -1.20
CA ALA A 8 -18.87 -14.84 -1.01
C ALA A 8 -19.06 -14.48 0.48
N PRO A 9 -19.55 -15.39 1.36
CA PRO A 9 -19.55 -15.16 2.80
C PRO A 9 -18.16 -14.87 3.38
N ALA A 10 -17.12 -15.58 2.95
CA ALA A 10 -15.76 -15.36 3.45
C ALA A 10 -15.24 -13.96 3.10
N TYR A 11 -15.39 -13.51 1.85
CA TYR A 11 -15.04 -12.13 1.47
C TYR A 11 -15.84 -11.08 2.24
N ARG A 12 -17.13 -11.34 2.50
CA ARG A 12 -17.97 -10.43 3.27
C ARG A 12 -17.45 -10.25 4.69
N THR A 13 -17.10 -11.35 5.35
CA THR A 13 -16.58 -11.32 6.72
C THR A 13 -15.20 -10.65 6.79
N LEU A 14 -14.28 -10.99 5.89
CA LEU A 14 -12.97 -10.34 5.84
C LEU A 14 -13.10 -8.84 5.54
N GLY A 15 -13.95 -8.46 4.58
CA GLY A 15 -14.24 -7.07 4.24
C GLY A 15 -14.76 -6.27 5.45
N ARG A 16 -15.60 -6.88 6.29
CA ARG A 16 -16.10 -6.28 7.53
C ARG A 16 -14.97 -5.96 8.52
N PHE A 17 -14.04 -6.89 8.76
CA PHE A 17 -12.92 -6.69 9.68
C PHE A 17 -11.85 -5.73 9.16
N TRP A 18 -11.79 -5.50 7.84
CA TRP A 18 -10.96 -4.45 7.27
C TRP A 18 -11.54 -3.05 7.45
N LEU A 19 -12.87 -2.89 7.43
CA LEU A 19 -13.51 -1.57 7.39
C LEU A 19 -13.45 -0.79 8.70
N GLU A 20 -13.56 -1.49 9.82
CA GLU A 20 -13.68 -0.86 11.13
C GLU A 20 -12.88 -1.63 12.17
N GLU A 21 -12.58 -0.94 13.27
CA GLU A 21 -12.01 -1.55 14.46
C GLU A 21 -12.89 -2.70 14.94
N THR A 22 -12.23 -3.79 15.34
CA THR A 22 -12.93 -4.96 15.87
C THR A 22 -13.40 -4.67 17.29
N THR A 23 -14.66 -4.94 17.58
CA THR A 23 -15.31 -4.64 18.85
C THR A 23 -15.90 -5.90 19.50
N ALA A 24 -16.35 -5.76 20.75
CA ALA A 24 -17.07 -6.83 21.44
C ALA A 24 -18.34 -7.30 20.72
N GLN A 25 -18.93 -6.49 19.83
CA GLN A 25 -20.09 -6.88 19.04
C GLN A 25 -19.74 -7.90 17.95
N ASP A 26 -18.46 -8.03 17.60
CA ASP A 26 -17.98 -8.95 16.57
C ASP A 26 -17.63 -10.34 17.14
N ALA A 27 -17.84 -10.59 18.44
CA ALA A 27 -17.48 -11.84 19.13
C ALA A 27 -18.10 -13.09 18.49
N ASP A 28 -19.37 -13.02 18.08
CA ASP A 28 -20.06 -14.14 17.42
C ASP A 28 -19.45 -14.43 16.04
N MET A 29 -19.08 -13.37 15.30
CA MET A 29 -18.46 -13.49 13.98
C MET A 29 -17.02 -14.02 14.07
N LEU A 30 -16.27 -13.61 15.10
CA LEU A 30 -14.94 -14.14 15.42
C LEU A 30 -15.00 -15.62 15.81
N SER A 31 -16.04 -16.02 16.55
CA SER A 31 -16.25 -17.43 16.91
C SER A 31 -16.55 -18.31 15.69
N ALA A 32 -17.10 -17.73 14.62
CA ALA A 32 -17.36 -18.41 13.35
C ALA A 32 -16.13 -18.47 12.41
N LEU A 33 -15.06 -17.74 12.71
CA LEU A 33 -13.78 -17.77 11.99
C LEU A 33 -12.63 -18.14 12.95
N PRO A 34 -12.44 -19.45 13.23
CA PRO A 34 -11.47 -19.91 14.22
C PRO A 34 -10.05 -19.40 13.98
N GLU A 35 -9.64 -19.23 12.73
CA GLU A 35 -8.33 -18.74 12.33
C GLU A 35 -8.06 -17.32 12.85
N LEU A 36 -9.09 -16.46 12.89
CA LEU A 36 -9.01 -15.13 13.50
C LEU A 36 -9.24 -15.18 15.00
N GLY A 37 -10.26 -15.90 15.46
CA GLY A 37 -10.61 -15.98 16.88
C GLY A 37 -9.46 -16.52 17.75
N GLN A 38 -8.69 -17.49 17.27
CA GLN A 38 -7.54 -18.07 18.00
C GLN A 38 -6.36 -17.11 18.18
N THR A 39 -6.29 -16.02 17.39
CA THR A 39 -5.24 -15.00 17.55
C THR A 39 -5.50 -14.05 18.71
N LEU A 40 -6.71 -14.10 19.30
CA LEU A 40 -7.10 -13.29 20.43
C LEU A 40 -7.03 -14.14 21.71
N PRO A 41 -6.16 -13.77 22.67
CA PRO A 41 -6.05 -14.51 23.93
C PRO A 41 -7.31 -14.41 24.82
N GLY A 42 -8.24 -13.51 24.48
CA GLY A 42 -9.55 -13.35 25.08
C GLY A 42 -10.43 -12.37 24.27
N LEU A 43 -11.74 -12.41 24.52
CA LEU A 43 -12.73 -11.50 23.92
C LEU A 43 -13.23 -10.47 24.94
N ASP A 44 -12.34 -9.99 25.82
CA ASP A 44 -12.65 -8.93 26.78
C ASP A 44 -12.34 -7.53 26.22
N GLU A 45 -12.83 -6.49 26.92
CA GLU A 45 -12.70 -5.09 26.52
C GLU A 45 -11.25 -4.61 26.40
N ALA A 46 -10.33 -5.15 27.19
CA ALA A 46 -8.92 -4.77 27.14
C ALA A 46 -8.28 -5.22 25.82
N HIS A 47 -8.55 -6.45 25.39
CA HIS A 47 -8.04 -6.96 24.11
C HIS A 47 -8.59 -6.17 22.92
N PHE A 48 -9.88 -5.79 22.94
CA PHE A 48 -10.43 -4.94 21.87
C PHE A 48 -9.84 -3.53 21.87
N THR A 49 -9.50 -2.98 23.04
CA THR A 49 -8.80 -1.70 23.13
C THR A 49 -7.40 -1.79 22.51
N ASP A 50 -6.66 -2.87 22.79
CA ASP A 50 -5.34 -3.10 22.18
C ASP A 50 -5.43 -3.24 20.65
N LEU A 51 -6.47 -3.93 20.15
CA LEU A 51 -6.74 -4.01 18.70
C LEU A 51 -7.05 -2.63 18.11
N ALA A 52 -7.85 -1.80 18.76
CA ALA A 52 -8.17 -0.45 18.29
C ALA A 52 -6.91 0.44 18.21
N VAL A 53 -6.05 0.38 19.24
CA VAL A 53 -4.75 1.08 19.24
C VAL A 53 -3.88 0.60 18.07
N GLU A 54 -3.83 -0.71 17.86
CA GLU A 54 -3.07 -1.30 16.76
C GLU A 54 -3.65 -0.92 15.40
N TYR A 55 -4.98 -0.92 15.24
CA TYR A 55 -5.66 -0.48 14.03
C TYR A 55 -5.26 0.94 13.66
N GLN A 56 -5.30 1.86 14.64
CA GLN A 56 -4.90 3.24 14.43
C GLN A 56 -3.40 3.36 14.12
N ARG A 57 -2.54 2.57 14.78
CA ARG A 57 -1.10 2.51 14.48
C ARG A 57 -0.87 2.08 13.03
N LEU A 58 -1.51 1.01 12.59
CA LEU A 58 -1.34 0.44 11.26
C LEU A 58 -1.96 1.34 10.18
N PHE A 59 -3.28 1.49 10.20
CA PHE A 59 -4.05 2.05 9.08
C PHE A 59 -4.25 3.56 9.19
N GLY A 60 -4.25 4.11 10.42
CA GLY A 60 -4.33 5.55 10.64
C GLY A 60 -3.03 6.29 10.36
N PHE A 61 -1.86 5.66 10.63
CA PHE A 61 -0.57 6.36 10.58
C PHE A 61 0.49 5.79 9.64
N ASN A 62 0.47 4.50 9.33
CA ASN A 62 1.61 3.85 8.66
C ASN A 62 1.30 3.31 7.27
N LEU A 63 0.17 2.62 7.10
CA LEU A 63 -0.17 1.90 5.87
C LEU A 63 -1.67 2.01 5.60
N PRO A 64 -2.13 3.10 4.97
CA PRO A 64 -3.53 3.28 4.64
C PRO A 64 -4.00 2.18 3.67
N PRO A 65 -5.13 1.49 3.95
CA PRO A 65 -5.58 0.33 3.19
C PRO A 65 -6.40 0.71 1.93
N TYR A 66 -5.79 1.49 1.03
CA TYR A 66 -6.44 2.01 -0.17
C TYR A 66 -5.64 1.71 -1.45
N GLU A 67 -6.33 1.30 -2.52
CA GLU A 67 -5.74 0.99 -3.83
C GLU A 67 -4.89 2.16 -4.38
N SER A 68 -5.42 3.38 -4.33
CA SER A 68 -4.81 4.62 -4.84
C SER A 68 -3.42 4.90 -4.28
N ILE A 69 -3.15 4.52 -3.03
CA ILE A 69 -1.82 4.67 -2.42
C ILE A 69 -0.77 3.82 -3.15
N PHE A 70 -1.18 2.68 -3.71
CA PHE A 70 -0.28 1.73 -4.34
C PHE A 70 -0.17 1.93 -5.85
N ILE A 71 -1.28 2.25 -6.52
CA ILE A 71 -1.32 2.24 -7.98
C ILE A 71 -1.43 3.63 -8.61
N ASP A 72 -1.73 4.69 -7.86
CA ASP A 72 -1.86 6.02 -8.43
C ASP A 72 -0.49 6.73 -8.53
N PRO A 73 -0.17 7.38 -9.66
CA PRO A 73 1.06 8.18 -9.79
C PRO A 73 1.19 9.32 -8.75
N SER A 74 0.10 9.79 -8.15
CA SER A 74 0.13 10.76 -7.06
C SER A 74 0.46 10.15 -5.70
N GLY A 75 0.17 8.85 -5.50
CA GLY A 75 0.21 8.21 -4.18
C GLY A 75 -0.73 8.83 -3.14
N MET A 76 -1.80 9.50 -3.59
CA MET A 76 -2.78 10.18 -2.74
C MET A 76 -4.15 9.49 -2.78
N LEU A 77 -4.94 9.68 -1.73
CA LEU A 77 -6.35 9.27 -1.70
C LEU A 77 -7.21 10.16 -2.59
N MET A 78 -8.41 9.67 -2.92
CA MET A 78 -9.40 10.41 -3.73
C MET A 78 -8.83 10.85 -5.08
N SER A 79 -8.09 9.93 -5.71
CA SER A 79 -7.36 10.16 -6.95
C SER A 79 -8.08 9.50 -8.14
N PRO A 80 -7.56 9.63 -9.37
CA PRO A 80 -8.06 8.91 -10.54
C PRO A 80 -8.17 7.39 -10.34
N ALA A 81 -7.28 6.78 -9.54
CA ALA A 81 -7.42 5.38 -9.12
C ALA A 81 -8.72 5.13 -8.34
N SER A 82 -9.02 5.96 -7.32
CA SER A 82 -10.27 5.87 -6.56
C SER A 82 -11.51 6.05 -7.44
N GLU A 83 -11.46 6.96 -8.42
CA GLU A 83 -12.56 7.18 -9.37
C GLU A 83 -12.87 5.95 -10.23
N ARG A 84 -11.86 5.17 -10.61
CA ARG A 84 -12.07 3.92 -11.35
C ARG A 84 -12.88 2.90 -10.55
N VAL A 85 -12.62 2.80 -9.24
CA VAL A 85 -13.39 1.94 -8.33
C VAL A 85 -14.83 2.43 -8.24
N VAL A 86 -15.05 3.74 -8.10
CA VAL A 86 -16.40 4.34 -8.10
C VAL A 86 -17.15 4.02 -9.39
N GLN A 87 -16.50 4.14 -10.56
CA GLN A 87 -17.12 3.79 -11.84
C GLN A 87 -17.50 2.30 -11.90
N LEU A 88 -16.68 1.42 -11.32
CA LEU A 88 -16.99 0.00 -11.25
C LEU A 88 -18.20 -0.26 -10.32
N TYR A 89 -18.27 0.38 -9.16
CA TYR A 89 -19.44 0.32 -8.28
C TYR A 89 -20.71 0.76 -9.02
N GLN A 90 -20.67 1.89 -9.72
CA GLN A 90 -21.80 2.42 -10.49
C GLN A 90 -22.26 1.44 -11.59
N ARG A 91 -21.32 0.90 -12.39
CA ARG A 91 -21.64 -0.07 -13.45
C ARG A 91 -22.16 -1.40 -12.90
N GLY A 92 -21.66 -1.82 -11.75
CA GLY A 92 -22.11 -3.01 -11.04
C GLY A 92 -23.35 -2.80 -10.17
N GLY A 93 -23.94 -1.60 -10.15
CA GLY A 93 -25.11 -1.29 -9.32
C GLY A 93 -24.89 -1.52 -7.82
N TRP A 94 -23.65 -1.33 -7.36
CA TRP A 94 -23.28 -1.50 -5.95
C TRP A 94 -23.19 -0.15 -5.23
N GLN A 95 -23.56 -0.15 -3.95
CA GLN A 95 -23.44 0.99 -3.06
C GLN A 95 -22.86 0.52 -1.74
N ALA A 96 -21.99 1.33 -1.15
CA ALA A 96 -21.42 1.04 0.15
C ALA A 96 -22.51 0.97 1.23
N PRO A 97 -22.34 0.12 2.27
CA PRO A 97 -23.28 0.07 3.38
C PRO A 97 -23.45 1.45 4.04
N PRO A 98 -24.67 1.80 4.49
CA PRO A 98 -24.91 3.07 5.14
C PRO A 98 -24.11 3.19 6.44
N GLY A 99 -23.57 4.39 6.71
CA GLY A 99 -22.84 4.68 7.95
C GLY A 99 -21.34 4.39 7.89
N VAL A 100 -20.86 3.62 6.90
CA VAL A 100 -19.43 3.37 6.71
C VAL A 100 -18.73 4.68 6.29
N ARG A 101 -17.64 5.02 7.00
CA ARG A 101 -16.83 6.22 6.74
C ARG A 101 -15.40 5.83 6.39
N THR A 102 -15.10 5.77 5.10
CA THR A 102 -13.73 5.62 4.59
C THR A 102 -13.23 6.94 4.02
N GLY A 103 -11.90 7.11 3.99
CA GLY A 103 -11.24 8.27 3.39
C GLY A 103 -11.25 8.27 1.87
N ALA A 104 -11.62 7.16 1.24
CA ALA A 104 -11.84 6.99 -0.21
C ALA A 104 -12.63 5.71 -0.54
N SER A 105 -13.17 5.62 -1.76
CA SER A 105 -14.05 4.51 -2.19
C SER A 105 -13.31 3.21 -2.51
N ASP A 106 -12.01 3.29 -2.70
CA ASP A 106 -11.06 2.23 -3.02
C ASP A 106 -10.38 1.67 -1.75
N HIS A 107 -11.12 1.64 -0.66
CA HIS A 107 -10.71 0.99 0.58
C HIS A 107 -10.85 -0.52 0.42
N ILE A 108 -9.85 -1.32 0.84
CA ILE A 108 -9.86 -2.79 0.68
C ILE A 108 -11.15 -3.43 1.18
N GLY A 109 -11.61 -3.02 2.37
CA GLY A 109 -12.86 -3.52 2.94
C GLY A 109 -14.09 -3.26 2.07
N LEU A 110 -14.20 -2.09 1.42
CA LEU A 110 -15.31 -1.79 0.51
C LEU A 110 -15.22 -2.64 -0.76
N GLU A 111 -14.04 -2.77 -1.33
CA GLU A 111 -13.79 -3.59 -2.53
C GLU A 111 -14.14 -5.06 -2.28
N LEU A 112 -13.77 -5.60 -1.10
CA LEU A 112 -14.11 -6.97 -0.68
C LEU A 112 -15.62 -7.15 -0.48
N LEU A 113 -16.31 -6.17 0.13
CA LEU A 113 -17.77 -6.23 0.27
C LEU A 113 -18.48 -6.20 -1.09
N ALA A 114 -18.03 -5.33 -2.00
CA ALA A 114 -18.57 -5.26 -3.36
C ALA A 114 -18.36 -6.57 -4.11
N LEU A 115 -17.16 -7.16 -4.02
CA LEU A 115 -16.85 -8.47 -4.58
C LEU A 115 -17.79 -9.55 -4.02
N ALA A 116 -17.94 -9.61 -2.70
CA ALA A 116 -18.82 -10.56 -2.03
C ALA A 116 -20.29 -10.45 -2.51
N ASP A 117 -20.83 -9.24 -2.58
CA ASP A 117 -22.20 -8.99 -3.03
C ASP A 117 -22.41 -9.37 -4.50
N TRP A 118 -21.44 -9.08 -5.36
CA TRP A 118 -21.53 -9.46 -6.77
C TRP A 118 -21.43 -10.97 -6.97
N LEU A 119 -20.57 -11.67 -6.22
CA LEU A 119 -20.48 -13.13 -6.25
C LEU A 119 -21.80 -13.77 -5.79
N ASP A 120 -22.38 -13.30 -4.68
CA ASP A 120 -23.65 -13.80 -4.14
C ASP A 120 -24.81 -13.61 -5.13
N ARG A 121 -24.86 -12.44 -5.80
CA ARG A 121 -25.83 -12.12 -6.85
C ARG A 121 -25.50 -12.74 -8.21
N LYS A 122 -24.42 -13.52 -8.31
CA LYS A 122 -23.90 -14.13 -9.55
C LYS A 122 -23.63 -13.10 -10.68
N GLN A 123 -23.29 -11.87 -10.31
CA GLN A 123 -22.88 -10.80 -11.23
C GLN A 123 -21.40 -10.96 -11.58
N THR A 124 -21.10 -11.86 -12.51
CA THR A 124 -19.73 -12.29 -12.83
C THR A 124 -18.85 -11.18 -13.40
N ALA A 125 -19.38 -10.30 -14.24
CA ALA A 125 -18.58 -9.25 -14.89
C ALA A 125 -17.96 -8.24 -13.90
N PRO A 126 -18.73 -7.56 -13.02
CA PRO A 126 -18.14 -6.64 -12.05
C PRO A 126 -17.31 -7.37 -10.98
N ALA A 127 -17.74 -8.55 -10.51
CA ALA A 127 -16.95 -9.38 -9.58
C ALA A 127 -15.55 -9.67 -10.15
N ARG A 128 -15.50 -10.12 -11.40
CA ARG A 128 -14.24 -10.42 -12.07
C ARG A 128 -13.37 -9.19 -12.27
N GLN A 129 -13.94 -8.04 -12.62
CA GLN A 129 -13.18 -6.80 -12.76
C GLN A 129 -12.60 -6.36 -11.42
N MET A 130 -13.39 -6.40 -10.34
CA MET A 130 -12.92 -6.10 -8.99
C MET A 130 -11.77 -7.01 -8.58
N HIS A 131 -11.93 -8.31 -8.81
CA HIS A 131 -10.91 -9.29 -8.46
C HIS A 131 -9.62 -9.10 -9.26
N THR A 132 -9.71 -9.05 -10.60
CA THR A 132 -8.54 -9.10 -11.50
C THR A 132 -7.91 -7.75 -11.83
N ARG A 133 -8.67 -6.64 -11.76
CA ARG A 133 -8.18 -5.31 -12.15
C ARG A 133 -7.97 -4.36 -10.97
N HIS A 134 -8.48 -4.72 -9.80
CA HIS A 134 -8.33 -3.94 -8.57
C HIS A 134 -7.58 -4.79 -7.53
N LEU A 135 -8.27 -5.64 -6.78
CA LEU A 135 -7.70 -6.32 -5.60
C LEU A 135 -6.42 -7.13 -5.90
N ALA A 136 -6.39 -7.95 -6.95
CA ALA A 136 -5.21 -8.76 -7.31
C ALA A 136 -3.97 -7.93 -7.63
N LEU A 137 -4.17 -6.68 -8.08
CA LEU A 137 -3.09 -5.80 -8.45
C LEU A 137 -2.36 -5.26 -7.23
N TRP A 138 -3.06 -4.90 -6.15
CA TRP A 138 -2.46 -4.10 -5.08
C TRP A 138 -2.46 -4.77 -3.69
N VAL A 139 -3.37 -5.72 -3.44
CA VAL A 139 -3.53 -6.34 -2.11
C VAL A 139 -2.29 -7.13 -1.71
N ALA A 140 -1.64 -7.85 -2.63
CA ALA A 140 -0.42 -8.59 -2.33
C ALA A 140 0.74 -7.66 -1.85
N PRO A 141 1.13 -6.61 -2.59
CA PRO A 141 2.07 -5.60 -2.09
C PRO A 141 1.68 -4.96 -0.76
N PHE A 142 0.38 -4.72 -0.55
CA PHE A 142 -0.15 -4.17 0.70
C PHE A 142 0.04 -5.13 1.87
N VAL A 143 -0.40 -6.39 1.76
CA VAL A 143 -0.26 -7.42 2.80
C VAL A 143 1.21 -7.67 3.12
N LEU A 144 2.07 -7.80 2.09
CA LEU A 144 3.50 -8.00 2.32
C LEU A 144 4.14 -6.79 3.01
N THR A 145 3.69 -5.58 2.72
CA THR A 145 4.14 -4.37 3.44
C THR A 145 3.64 -4.37 4.89
N LEU A 146 2.38 -4.76 5.11
CA LEU A 146 1.78 -4.86 6.43
C LEU A 146 2.56 -5.84 7.31
N GLN A 147 2.93 -7.02 6.80
CA GLN A 147 3.71 -7.99 7.56
C GLN A 147 5.08 -7.45 8.00
N ARG A 148 5.73 -6.60 7.19
CA ARG A 148 6.99 -5.93 7.59
C ARG A 148 6.81 -4.96 8.76
N LEU A 149 5.60 -4.45 9.00
CA LEU A 149 5.28 -3.61 10.16
C LEU A 149 5.10 -4.41 11.47
N LYS A 150 5.21 -5.75 11.40
CA LYS A 150 5.02 -6.68 12.52
C LYS A 150 3.70 -6.39 13.26
N PRO A 151 2.56 -6.57 12.58
CA PRO A 151 1.28 -6.22 13.15
C PRO A 151 0.93 -7.17 14.32
N HIS A 152 -0.04 -6.78 15.14
CA HIS A 152 -0.67 -7.69 16.09
C HIS A 152 -1.13 -8.99 15.39
N PRO A 153 -1.03 -10.18 16.03
CA PRO A 153 -1.36 -11.47 15.41
C PRO A 153 -2.72 -11.51 14.70
N PHE A 154 -3.72 -10.81 15.25
CA PHE A 154 -5.03 -10.65 14.61
C PHE A 154 -4.96 -10.03 13.21
N TYR A 155 -4.29 -8.88 13.06
CA TYR A 155 -4.16 -8.21 11.76
C TYR A 155 -3.20 -8.95 10.83
N ALA A 156 -2.21 -9.67 11.37
CA ALA A 156 -1.38 -10.59 10.57
C ALA A 156 -2.25 -11.69 9.94
N ALA A 157 -3.07 -12.37 10.74
CA ALA A 157 -3.96 -13.43 10.26
C ALA A 157 -5.05 -12.90 9.32
N LEU A 158 -5.64 -11.73 9.61
CA LEU A 158 -6.59 -11.08 8.70
C LEU A 158 -5.97 -10.82 7.32
N ALA A 159 -4.72 -10.36 7.30
CA ALA A 159 -3.97 -10.11 6.08
C ALA A 159 -3.68 -11.41 5.30
N ASP A 160 -3.22 -12.44 5.99
CA ASP A 160 -2.88 -13.72 5.38
C ASP A 160 -4.12 -14.43 4.81
N LEU A 161 -5.22 -14.47 5.57
CA LEU A 161 -6.50 -15.03 5.12
C LEU A 161 -7.09 -14.26 3.93
N THR A 162 -6.98 -12.93 3.95
CA THR A 162 -7.43 -12.10 2.84
C THR A 162 -6.62 -12.37 1.58
N LEU A 163 -5.30 -12.47 1.71
CA LEU A 163 -4.42 -12.73 0.59
C LEU A 163 -4.62 -14.15 0.04
N ASP A 164 -4.65 -15.16 0.89
CA ASP A 164 -4.88 -16.55 0.50
C ASP A 164 -6.23 -16.71 -0.22
N LEU A 165 -7.33 -16.21 0.36
CA LEU A 165 -8.64 -16.26 -0.28
C LEU A 165 -8.63 -15.52 -1.63
N LEU A 166 -8.00 -14.34 -1.69
CA LEU A 166 -7.91 -13.57 -2.92
C LEU A 166 -7.17 -14.33 -4.02
N LEU A 167 -5.99 -14.86 -3.73
CA LEU A 167 -5.12 -15.46 -4.73
C LEU A 167 -5.57 -16.86 -5.12
N SER A 168 -6.07 -17.66 -4.17
CA SER A 168 -6.56 -19.02 -4.42
C SER A 168 -7.86 -19.07 -5.24
N THR A 169 -8.59 -17.96 -5.32
CA THR A 169 -9.85 -17.86 -6.08
C THR A 169 -9.72 -16.99 -7.33
N LEU A 170 -8.50 -16.59 -7.71
CA LEU A 170 -8.28 -15.83 -8.95
C LEU A 170 -8.85 -16.58 -10.17
N PRO A 171 -9.59 -15.91 -11.05
CA PRO A 171 -10.16 -16.57 -12.22
C PRO A 171 -9.10 -16.81 -13.31
N GLU A 172 -8.78 -18.08 -13.61
CA GLU A 172 -7.79 -18.52 -14.61
C GLU A 172 -7.93 -17.86 -16.01
N SER A 173 -9.15 -17.55 -16.45
CA SER A 173 -9.45 -17.35 -17.88
C SER A 173 -9.31 -15.93 -18.45
N THR A 174 -8.87 -14.92 -17.68
CA THR A 174 -8.52 -13.57 -18.23
C THR A 174 -7.53 -12.82 -17.35
N LEU A 175 -6.37 -13.42 -17.09
CA LEU A 175 -5.30 -12.64 -16.50
C LEU A 175 -4.83 -11.59 -17.53
N PRO A 176 -4.75 -10.29 -17.15
CA PRO A 176 -4.26 -9.26 -18.06
C PRO A 176 -2.80 -9.51 -18.43
N HIS A 177 -2.38 -9.07 -19.62
CA HIS A 177 -0.95 -9.03 -19.94
C HIS A 177 -0.22 -8.13 -18.92
N PRO A 178 1.00 -8.49 -18.44
CA PRO A 178 1.71 -7.71 -17.42
C PRO A 178 1.84 -6.22 -17.73
N ASP A 179 2.05 -5.89 -19.01
CA ASP A 179 2.18 -4.49 -19.48
C ASP A 179 0.85 -3.71 -19.41
N ASP A 180 -0.28 -4.40 -19.37
CA ASP A 180 -1.64 -3.81 -19.32
C ASP A 180 -2.25 -3.78 -17.91
N LEU A 181 -1.48 -4.23 -16.89
CA LEU A 181 -2.00 -4.38 -15.54
C LEU A 181 -2.20 -3.04 -14.84
N PHE A 182 -1.20 -2.17 -14.91
CA PHE A 182 -1.29 -0.85 -14.30
C PHE A 182 -2.08 0.08 -15.20
N PRO A 183 -3.17 0.69 -14.70
CA PRO A 183 -3.97 1.58 -15.53
C PRO A 183 -3.15 2.79 -15.94
N ASN A 184 -3.37 3.25 -17.18
CA ASN A 184 -2.90 4.57 -17.60
C ASN A 184 -3.76 5.62 -16.91
N LEU A 185 -3.18 6.31 -15.94
CA LEU A 185 -3.82 7.35 -15.13
C LEU A 185 -3.23 8.71 -15.50
N PRO A 186 -4.02 9.79 -15.46
CA PRO A 186 -3.48 11.12 -15.73
C PRO A 186 -2.36 11.43 -14.74
N PRO A 187 -1.38 12.25 -15.13
CA PRO A 187 -0.33 12.67 -14.23
C PRO A 187 -0.96 13.39 -13.02
N PRO A 188 -0.29 13.36 -11.86
CA PRO A 188 -0.78 14.05 -10.67
C PRO A 188 -1.01 15.54 -10.98
N PRO A 189 -2.10 16.15 -10.47
CA PRO A 189 -2.33 17.55 -10.66
C PRO A 189 -1.19 18.37 -10.05
N VAL A 190 -0.69 19.34 -10.82
CA VAL A 190 0.28 20.32 -10.34
C VAL A 190 -0.49 21.42 -9.64
N TYR A 191 -0.51 21.42 -8.31
CA TYR A 191 -1.14 22.48 -7.54
C TYR A 191 -0.23 23.72 -7.54
N ARG A 192 -0.81 24.93 -7.69
CA ARG A 192 -0.07 26.18 -7.42
C ARG A 192 0.47 26.15 -6.00
N GLY A 193 1.78 26.33 -5.84
CA GLY A 193 2.50 26.18 -4.56
C GLY A 193 3.17 24.82 -4.37
N THR A 194 2.89 23.83 -5.23
CA THR A 194 3.63 22.54 -5.27
C THR A 194 4.72 22.50 -6.35
N ASP A 195 4.70 23.45 -7.29
CA ASP A 195 5.82 23.81 -8.18
C ASP A 195 6.72 24.90 -7.54
N ASP A 196 7.89 24.45 -7.07
CA ASP A 196 9.26 24.96 -7.21
C ASP A 196 9.66 26.45 -7.13
N THR A 197 8.78 27.44 -6.93
CA THR A 197 9.23 28.87 -6.94
C THR A 197 8.63 29.82 -5.91
N MET A 198 7.71 29.41 -5.03
CA MET A 198 7.07 30.34 -4.08
C MET A 198 7.13 29.86 -2.64
N MET A 199 8.32 30.00 -2.05
CA MET A 199 8.51 30.31 -0.64
C MET A 199 9.18 31.69 -0.54
N MET A 200 8.64 32.70 -1.24
CA MET A 200 9.05 34.09 -1.10
C MET A 200 7.88 35.01 -1.45
N SER A 201 7.18 35.46 -0.41
CA SER A 201 6.60 36.80 -0.38
C SER A 201 6.51 37.25 1.07
N ASP A 202 7.68 37.45 1.69
CA ASP A 202 7.78 38.55 2.65
C ASP A 202 8.35 39.72 1.86
N ASP A 203 7.45 40.60 1.40
CA ASP A 203 7.81 41.96 1.05
C ASP A 203 8.34 42.64 2.31
N ASN A 204 9.65 42.55 2.52
CA ASN A 204 10.40 43.54 3.26
C ASN A 204 11.77 43.72 2.60
N ASP A 205 11.82 44.79 1.82
CA ASP A 205 12.95 45.67 1.56
C ASP A 205 14.12 45.50 2.55
N ASP A 206 15.22 44.86 2.13
CA ASP A 206 16.54 45.45 2.32
C ASP A 206 17.61 44.78 1.43
N THR A 207 18.61 45.59 1.15
CA THR A 207 19.64 45.53 0.15
C THR A 207 20.78 44.53 0.45
N SER A 208 21.36 43.99 -0.63
CA SER A 208 22.69 43.32 -0.69
C SER A 208 22.85 41.96 0.01
N SER A 209 22.55 40.88 -0.70
CA SER A 209 23.20 39.56 -0.51
C SER A 209 23.14 38.74 -1.82
N PRO A 210 24.16 37.92 -2.12
CA PRO A 210 24.18 37.15 -3.36
C PRO A 210 23.04 36.13 -3.34
N LYS A 211 22.20 36.16 -4.39
CA LYS A 211 21.11 35.21 -4.63
C LYS A 211 21.61 33.78 -4.46
N LYS A 212 21.22 33.10 -3.37
CA LYS A 212 21.35 31.64 -3.24
C LYS A 212 20.62 31.00 -4.42
N ARG A 213 21.38 30.32 -5.27
CA ARG A 213 20.84 29.44 -6.33
C ARG A 213 19.98 28.34 -5.67
N ASP A 214 18.89 28.00 -6.34
CA ASP A 214 17.84 27.01 -6.03
C ASP A 214 18.20 25.93 -4.99
N GLY A 215 17.55 26.00 -3.82
CA GLY A 215 17.81 25.16 -2.65
C GLY A 215 17.00 23.86 -2.56
N GLY A 216 16.71 23.21 -3.69
CA GLY A 216 16.10 21.88 -3.70
C GLY A 216 17.10 20.79 -3.29
N SER A 217 16.65 19.76 -2.54
CA SER A 217 17.48 18.57 -2.29
C SER A 217 17.85 17.92 -3.63
N PRO A 218 19.13 17.63 -3.92
CA PRO A 218 19.52 16.99 -5.19
C PRO A 218 18.86 15.61 -5.37
N PHE A 219 18.44 14.98 -4.27
CA PHE A 219 17.80 13.67 -4.26
C PHE A 219 16.28 13.71 -4.46
N ARG A 220 15.68 14.90 -4.60
CA ARG A 220 14.22 15.04 -4.62
C ARG A 220 13.51 14.17 -5.67
N PRO A 221 13.97 14.08 -6.94
CA PRO A 221 13.35 13.19 -7.93
C PRO A 221 13.41 11.73 -7.50
N LEU A 222 14.57 11.28 -7.02
CA LEU A 222 14.79 9.92 -6.55
C LEU A 222 13.91 9.59 -5.33
N ILE A 223 13.82 10.49 -4.36
CA ILE A 223 12.98 10.32 -3.16
C ILE A 223 11.51 10.17 -3.55
N LYS A 224 11.01 10.98 -4.49
CA LYS A 224 9.63 10.86 -5.00
C LYS A 224 9.42 9.50 -5.66
N GLN A 225 10.37 9.04 -6.48
CA GLN A 225 10.30 7.73 -7.13
C GLN A 225 10.29 6.58 -6.11
N LEU A 226 11.18 6.62 -5.11
CA LEU A 226 11.30 5.59 -4.07
C LEU A 226 10.06 5.51 -3.17
N LEU A 227 9.40 6.63 -2.90
CA LEU A 227 8.23 6.68 -2.01
C LEU A 227 6.90 6.37 -2.69
N ASN A 228 6.85 6.43 -4.03
CA ASN A 228 5.68 6.03 -4.79
C ASN A 228 5.72 4.51 -5.07
N PRO A 229 4.81 3.69 -4.51
CA PRO A 229 4.83 2.25 -4.73
C PRO A 229 4.67 1.87 -6.20
N ARG A 230 3.83 2.60 -6.95
CA ARG A 230 3.60 2.38 -8.38
C ARG A 230 4.89 2.44 -9.19
N GLU A 231 5.85 3.28 -8.76
CA GLU A 231 7.13 3.45 -9.44
C GLU A 231 8.22 2.57 -8.82
N ALA A 232 8.31 2.53 -7.49
CA ALA A 232 9.32 1.77 -6.75
C ALA A 232 9.13 0.25 -6.81
N GLY A 233 7.90 -0.23 -6.98
CA GLY A 233 7.55 -1.64 -6.87
C GLY A 233 7.29 -2.11 -5.43
N LEU A 234 7.42 -1.22 -4.44
CA LEU A 234 7.09 -1.50 -3.04
C LEU A 234 6.68 -0.22 -2.30
N PHE A 235 5.93 -0.36 -1.21
CA PHE A 235 5.67 0.75 -0.31
C PHE A 235 6.75 0.82 0.78
N LEU A 236 7.61 1.85 0.74
CA LEU A 236 8.57 2.11 1.82
C LEU A 236 7.85 2.66 3.05
N THR A 237 7.97 1.97 4.18
CA THR A 237 7.33 2.38 5.45
C THR A 237 8.24 3.25 6.30
N ARG A 238 7.69 3.97 7.28
CA ARG A 238 8.50 4.68 8.30
C ARG A 238 9.43 3.72 9.07
N THR A 239 8.97 2.49 9.32
CA THR A 239 9.76 1.43 9.96
C THR A 239 10.95 1.01 9.11
N ASP A 240 10.76 0.88 7.79
CA ASP A 240 11.84 0.59 6.85
C ASP A 240 12.88 1.71 6.87
N LEU A 241 12.44 2.97 6.79
CA LEU A 241 13.33 4.15 6.85
C LEU A 241 14.10 4.23 8.17
N ALA A 242 13.41 4.04 9.30
CA ALA A 242 14.05 4.03 10.61
C ALA A 242 15.06 2.87 10.76
N ARG A 243 14.79 1.70 10.17
CA ARG A 243 15.74 0.58 10.12
C ARG A 243 16.97 0.94 9.30
N LEU A 244 16.79 1.54 8.11
CA LEU A 244 17.92 1.98 7.27
C LEU A 244 18.84 2.95 8.02
N GLY A 245 18.27 3.95 8.70
CA GLY A 245 19.05 4.89 9.51
C GLY A 245 19.83 4.20 10.63
N ARG A 246 19.18 3.30 11.39
CA ARG A 246 19.85 2.54 12.47
C ARG A 246 20.97 1.64 11.95
N THR A 247 20.79 0.98 10.80
CA THR A 247 21.82 0.10 10.22
C THR A 247 23.10 0.87 9.88
N LEU A 248 22.98 2.16 9.55
CA LEU A 248 24.09 3.04 9.19
C LEU A 248 24.56 3.94 10.34
N ASP A 249 24.05 3.73 11.55
CA ASP A 249 24.31 4.57 12.73
C ASP A 249 24.01 6.07 12.50
N LEU A 250 22.97 6.33 11.69
CA LEU A 250 22.52 7.69 11.40
C LEU A 250 21.48 8.16 12.44
N PRO A 251 21.51 9.44 12.84
CA PRO A 251 20.49 10.05 13.69
C PRO A 251 19.05 9.74 13.25
N ALA A 252 18.20 9.38 14.20
CA ALA A 252 16.80 9.08 13.94
C ALA A 252 16.07 10.33 13.40
N SER A 253 15.47 10.19 12.22
CA SER A 253 14.63 11.21 11.61
C SER A 253 13.16 11.00 12.04
N VAL A 254 12.47 12.11 12.30
CA VAL A 254 11.03 12.13 12.64
C VAL A 254 10.28 12.91 11.57
N GLY A 255 9.07 12.47 11.23
CA GLY A 255 8.19 13.18 10.30
C GLY A 255 7.39 12.23 9.41
N ASP A 256 6.90 12.76 8.29
CA ASP A 256 6.38 11.93 7.22
C ASP A 256 7.51 11.17 6.49
N ARG A 257 7.12 10.25 5.60
CA ARG A 257 8.07 9.40 4.89
C ARG A 257 9.03 10.20 4.00
N TYR A 258 8.57 11.32 3.45
CA TYR A 258 9.41 12.19 2.61
C TYR A 258 10.49 12.87 3.45
N ALA A 259 10.10 13.51 4.55
CA ALA A 259 11.03 14.16 5.46
C ALA A 259 12.05 13.16 6.04
N MET A 260 11.60 11.96 6.40
CA MET A 260 12.49 10.90 6.87
C MET A 260 13.50 10.47 5.81
N LEU A 261 13.07 10.19 4.57
CA LEU A 261 13.97 9.75 3.51
C LEU A 261 14.91 10.86 3.03
N ASP A 262 14.43 12.11 2.92
CA ASP A 262 15.28 13.26 2.61
C ASP A 262 16.35 13.48 3.68
N SER A 263 15.96 13.38 4.95
CA SER A 263 16.89 13.46 6.07
C SER A 263 17.94 12.35 6.02
N LEU A 264 17.56 11.10 5.73
CA LEU A 264 18.50 9.99 5.56
C LEU A 264 19.52 10.26 4.45
N PHE A 265 19.09 10.72 3.28
CA PHE A 265 20.00 11.04 2.18
C PHE A 265 20.94 12.21 2.51
N ARG A 266 20.44 13.26 3.17
CA ARG A 266 21.28 14.39 3.60
C ARG A 266 22.33 13.97 4.63
N GLN A 267 21.93 13.17 5.61
CA GLN A 267 22.85 12.66 6.62
C GLN A 267 23.87 11.70 6.00
N ALA A 268 23.42 10.78 5.14
CA ALA A 268 24.32 9.88 4.41
C ALA A 268 25.32 10.66 3.55
N MET A 269 24.91 11.76 2.91
CA MET A 269 25.84 12.65 2.20
C MET A 269 26.85 13.30 3.16
N GLN A 270 26.39 13.83 4.30
CA GLN A 270 27.24 14.48 5.30
C GLN A 270 28.31 13.54 5.87
N TYR A 271 27.97 12.26 6.05
CA TYR A 271 28.86 11.24 6.61
C TYR A 271 29.53 10.36 5.53
N GLU A 272 29.41 10.70 4.24
CA GLU A 272 29.96 9.92 3.11
C GLU A 272 29.47 8.46 3.05
N LEU A 273 28.24 8.21 3.52
CA LEU A 273 27.56 6.91 3.59
C LEU A 273 26.54 6.67 2.47
N VAL A 274 26.51 7.50 1.41
CA VAL A 274 25.54 7.36 0.31
C VAL A 274 25.61 5.98 -0.36
N PRO A 275 26.78 5.43 -0.74
CA PRO A 275 26.85 4.10 -1.33
C PRO A 275 26.26 3.01 -0.41
N GLN A 276 26.55 3.07 0.89
CA GLN A 276 26.04 2.11 1.87
C GLN A 276 24.53 2.24 2.04
N LEU A 277 23.98 3.47 2.01
CA LEU A 277 22.54 3.68 2.01
C LEU A 277 21.88 3.07 0.77
N LEU A 278 22.45 3.28 -0.41
CA LEU A 278 21.96 2.69 -1.65
C LEU A 278 22.03 1.16 -1.64
N ASP A 279 23.11 0.58 -1.12
CA ASP A 279 23.25 -0.86 -0.93
C ASP A 279 22.17 -1.41 0.01
N GLN A 280 21.90 -0.75 1.13
CA GLN A 280 20.86 -1.17 2.08
C GLN A 280 19.46 -1.07 1.46
N ILE A 281 19.18 -0.03 0.67
CA ILE A 281 17.94 0.07 -0.12
C ILE A 281 17.88 -1.08 -1.13
N GLY A 282 18.98 -1.37 -1.84
CA GLY A 282 19.07 -2.48 -2.79
C GLY A 282 18.86 -3.86 -2.14
N CYS A 283 19.33 -4.06 -0.90
CA CYS A 283 19.06 -5.26 -0.11
C CYS A 283 17.56 -5.40 0.19
N LEU A 284 16.90 -4.32 0.64
CA LEU A 284 15.45 -4.30 0.88
C LEU A 284 14.66 -4.64 -0.40
N PHE A 285 15.04 -4.06 -1.53
CA PHE A 285 14.39 -4.35 -2.82
C PHE A 285 14.54 -5.83 -3.20
N SER A 286 15.71 -6.40 -2.95
CA SER A 286 15.98 -7.82 -3.23
C SER A 286 15.23 -8.77 -2.28
N GLU A 287 15.00 -8.35 -1.04
CA GLU A 287 14.15 -9.07 -0.08
C GLU A 287 12.70 -9.11 -0.57
N VAL A 288 12.14 -7.96 -0.97
CA VAL A 288 10.77 -7.87 -1.50
C VAL A 288 10.61 -8.65 -2.81
N ASP A 289 11.59 -8.58 -3.71
CA ASP A 289 11.58 -9.34 -4.97
C ASP A 289 11.47 -10.86 -4.73
N ARG A 290 12.20 -11.36 -3.72
CA ARG A 290 12.13 -12.77 -3.31
C ARG A 290 10.75 -13.14 -2.78
N THR A 291 10.14 -12.26 -1.98
CA THR A 291 8.79 -12.49 -1.46
C THR A 291 7.74 -12.51 -2.56
N TYR A 292 7.80 -11.60 -3.53
CA TYR A 292 6.93 -11.66 -4.70
C TYR A 292 7.17 -12.92 -5.54
N HIS A 293 8.42 -13.34 -5.70
CA HIS A 293 8.74 -14.56 -6.42
C HIS A 293 8.17 -15.80 -5.73
N GLN A 294 8.31 -15.91 -4.41
CA GLN A 294 7.76 -17.02 -3.64
C GLN A 294 6.23 -17.04 -3.73
N LEU A 295 5.57 -15.88 -3.56
CA LEU A 295 4.11 -15.81 -3.68
C LEU A 295 3.62 -16.23 -5.06
N ALA A 296 4.35 -15.90 -6.13
CA ALA A 296 4.01 -16.34 -7.49
C ALA A 296 4.24 -17.83 -7.75
N ILE A 297 5.10 -18.48 -6.96
CA ILE A 297 5.26 -19.94 -6.97
C ILE A 297 4.04 -20.58 -6.28
N ASP A 298 3.65 -20.03 -5.13
CA ASP A 298 2.55 -20.56 -4.32
C ASP A 298 1.18 -20.32 -5.00
N TYR A 299 1.05 -19.22 -5.75
CA TYR A 299 -0.14 -18.84 -6.51
C TYR A 299 0.22 -18.53 -7.97
N PRO A 300 0.28 -19.55 -8.85
CA PRO A 300 0.69 -19.37 -10.25
C PRO A 300 -0.16 -18.35 -11.03
N ASP A 301 -1.47 -18.26 -10.74
CA ASP A 301 -2.37 -17.29 -11.38
C ASP A 301 -2.05 -15.83 -11.02
N TRP A 302 -1.26 -15.60 -9.97
CA TRP A 302 -0.78 -14.27 -9.62
C TRP A 302 0.52 -13.87 -10.34
N GLN A 303 1.14 -14.78 -11.11
CA GLN A 303 2.43 -14.54 -11.78
C GLN A 303 2.46 -13.25 -12.63
N PRO A 304 1.43 -12.89 -13.43
CA PRO A 304 1.47 -11.66 -14.23
C PRO A 304 1.57 -10.40 -13.37
N TYR A 305 0.88 -10.38 -12.22
CA TYR A 305 0.94 -9.28 -11.26
C TYR A 305 2.29 -9.22 -10.57
N ALA A 306 2.81 -10.38 -10.14
CA ALA A 306 4.15 -10.48 -9.56
C ALA A 306 5.19 -9.90 -10.52
N GLN A 307 5.14 -10.28 -11.80
CA GLN A 307 6.05 -9.77 -12.82
C GLN A 307 5.96 -8.25 -12.97
N ALA A 308 4.74 -7.68 -12.99
CA ALA A 308 4.56 -6.24 -13.09
C ALA A 308 5.18 -5.47 -11.90
N TRP A 309 5.06 -5.99 -10.68
CA TRP A 309 5.69 -5.39 -9.49
C TRP A 309 7.20 -5.59 -9.46
N ARG A 310 7.69 -6.79 -9.80
CA ARG A 310 9.12 -7.12 -9.84
C ARG A 310 9.88 -6.32 -10.90
N SER A 311 9.29 -6.07 -12.07
CA SER A 311 9.88 -5.22 -13.10
C SER A 311 10.14 -3.79 -12.60
N ARG A 312 9.25 -3.25 -11.74
CA ARG A 312 9.43 -1.91 -11.13
C ARG A 312 10.58 -1.88 -10.12
N LEU A 313 10.65 -2.90 -9.25
CA LEU A 313 11.78 -3.08 -8.34
C LEU A 313 13.11 -3.12 -9.11
N ALA A 314 13.17 -3.91 -10.18
CA ALA A 314 14.36 -4.05 -11.00
C ALA A 314 14.73 -2.74 -11.70
N ALA A 315 13.76 -2.01 -12.26
CA ALA A 315 13.98 -0.73 -12.92
C ALA A 315 14.62 0.30 -11.98
N VAL A 316 14.04 0.47 -10.78
CA VAL A 316 14.58 1.41 -9.78
C VAL A 316 15.92 0.94 -9.24
N LYS A 317 16.09 -0.35 -8.93
CA LYS A 317 17.38 -0.89 -8.47
C LYS A 317 18.50 -0.65 -9.50
N ASN A 318 18.23 -0.83 -10.79
CA ASN A 318 19.20 -0.54 -11.84
C ASN A 318 19.53 0.95 -11.91
N ALA A 319 18.52 1.83 -11.82
CA ALA A 319 18.74 3.28 -11.81
C ALA A 319 19.64 3.74 -10.66
N LEU A 320 19.45 3.17 -9.46
CA LEU A 320 20.31 3.45 -8.29
C LEU A 320 21.78 3.12 -8.53
N VAL A 321 22.07 2.04 -9.26
CA VAL A 321 23.45 1.64 -9.59
C VAL A 321 24.07 2.58 -10.62
N TYR A 322 23.31 3.01 -11.63
CA TYR A 322 23.83 3.85 -12.71
C TYR A 322 24.05 5.32 -12.29
N GLU A 323 23.17 5.89 -11.46
CA GLU A 323 23.26 7.32 -11.08
C GLU A 323 24.40 7.65 -10.10
N PHE A 324 24.97 6.66 -9.41
CA PHE A 324 25.94 6.89 -8.33
C PHE A 324 27.27 6.13 -8.45
N VAL A 325 27.45 5.35 -9.52
CA VAL A 325 28.73 4.69 -9.86
C VAL A 325 29.47 5.41 -11.01
N ALA A 326 28.84 6.40 -11.65
CA ALA A 326 29.42 7.24 -12.71
C ALA A 326 29.96 8.57 -12.15
#